data_AF-A0A177Q0R3-F1
#
_entry.id   AF-A0A177Q0R3-F1
#
_cell.length_a   1.000
_cell.length_b   1.000
_cell.length_c   1.000
_cell.angle_alpha   90.00
_cell.angle_beta   90.00
_cell.angle_gamma   90.00
#
_symmetry.space_group_name_H-M   'P 1'
#
loop_
_entity.id
_entity.type
_entity.pdbx_description
1 polymer ?
#
loop_
_entity_poly.entity_id
_entity_poly.type
_entity_poly.pdbx_seq_one_letter_code
_entity_poly.pdbx_strand_id
1 'polypeptide(L)'
;MVALAGPLAGGVEHVAADSLDELHLRVYESGEWWDVTISPLMVAGITEEQRAAALQSFASAIPNAVPGDDGGASAAFVLSGPRWANGSATWHYNPSGKPPELTGDSAALDRAAGAWKQLGGTSFAFVRGADTSAGTEACGSTRDGQNTVGWAPLPDATLAVTCSWNRSGNPRPEFVEFDMRIDPEWDWTTGDHPIMDLQSVTTHEFGHALGLSHTQETLCPGMVMCAVYDQGAVVRVPASDDISAMALLYRESTRGPYRVIVSGATRNK
;
A
#
# COMPACT_ATOMS: atom_id res chain seq x y z
N MET A 1 28.53 -44.13 -25.40
CA MET A 1 28.62 -44.56 -23.99
C MET A 1 28.93 -43.31 -23.19
N VAL A 2 28.20 -43.08 -22.09
CA VAL A 2 28.38 -42.01 -21.07
C VAL A 2 27.96 -40.60 -21.53
N ALA A 3 27.15 -39.80 -20.83
CA ALA A 3 26.17 -39.97 -19.76
C ALA A 3 25.24 -38.73 -19.78
N LEU A 4 23.96 -38.92 -19.48
CA LEU A 4 22.98 -37.84 -19.26
C LEU A 4 23.22 -37.23 -17.86
N ALA A 5 23.49 -35.93 -17.80
CA ALA A 5 23.43 -35.16 -16.55
C ALA A 5 22.07 -34.44 -16.48
N GLY A 6 21.35 -34.67 -15.37
CA GLY A 6 20.00 -34.17 -15.12
C GLY A 6 19.92 -32.67 -14.83
N PRO A 7 18.71 -32.15 -14.55
CA PRO A 7 18.48 -30.72 -14.39
C PRO A 7 19.13 -30.23 -13.10
N LEU A 8 19.87 -29.12 -13.20
CA LEU A 8 20.32 -28.34 -12.07
C LEU A 8 19.09 -27.80 -11.34
N ALA A 9 18.99 -28.11 -10.06
CA ALA A 9 18.05 -27.48 -9.14
C ALA A 9 18.23 -25.96 -9.19
N GLY A 10 17.24 -25.26 -9.74
CA GLY A 10 17.15 -23.81 -9.69
C GLY A 10 16.79 -23.40 -8.28
N GLY A 11 17.80 -22.96 -7.52
CA GLY A 11 17.63 -22.34 -6.23
C GLY A 11 16.85 -21.04 -6.38
N VAL A 12 15.98 -20.79 -5.40
CA VAL A 12 15.29 -19.53 -5.17
C VAL A 12 16.36 -18.44 -5.09
N GLU A 13 16.42 -17.57 -6.10
CA GLU A 13 17.27 -16.39 -6.07
C GLU A 13 16.68 -15.45 -5.00
N HIS A 14 17.48 -15.15 -3.98
CA HIS A 14 17.10 -14.30 -2.86
C HIS A 14 16.75 -12.89 -3.37
N VAL A 15 15.46 -12.61 -3.49
CA VAL A 15 14.92 -11.24 -3.52
C VAL A 15 15.32 -10.57 -2.20
N ALA A 16 15.82 -9.35 -2.28
CA ALA A 16 16.30 -8.61 -1.11
C ALA A 16 15.18 -8.49 -0.05
N ALA A 17 15.52 -8.75 1.21
CA ALA A 17 14.58 -8.81 2.34
C ALA A 17 13.75 -7.52 2.57
N ASP A 18 14.14 -6.40 1.97
CA ASP A 18 13.46 -5.11 2.11
C ASP A 18 12.18 -4.97 1.24
N SER A 19 11.89 -5.90 0.33
CA SER A 19 10.74 -5.82 -0.61
C SER A 19 9.73 -6.97 -0.46
N LEU A 20 9.76 -7.71 0.65
CA LEU A 20 8.92 -8.91 0.81
C LEU A 20 7.47 -8.60 1.22
N ASP A 21 7.12 -7.34 1.45
CA ASP A 21 5.81 -6.96 2.00
C ASP A 21 4.91 -6.21 1.02
N GLU A 22 5.40 -5.89 -0.18
CA GLU A 22 4.62 -5.26 -1.25
C GLU A 22 4.85 -6.02 -2.57
N LEU A 23 3.81 -6.12 -3.38
CA LEU A 23 3.87 -6.81 -4.67
C LEU A 23 3.76 -5.80 -5.81
N HIS A 24 4.76 -5.79 -6.70
CA HIS A 24 4.77 -4.98 -7.91
C HIS A 24 4.52 -5.85 -9.15
N LEU A 25 3.45 -5.54 -9.87
CA LEU A 25 3.02 -6.26 -11.06
C LEU A 25 2.92 -5.33 -12.26
N ARG A 26 2.92 -5.91 -13.46
CA ARG A 26 2.56 -5.25 -14.71
C ARG A 26 1.41 -5.98 -15.38
N VAL A 27 0.44 -5.22 -15.87
CA VAL A 27 -0.74 -5.75 -16.59
C VAL A 27 -0.86 -5.06 -17.93
N TYR A 28 -1.08 -5.83 -19.00
CA TYR A 28 -1.39 -5.27 -20.31
C TYR A 28 -2.90 -5.25 -20.54
N GLU A 29 -3.49 -4.07 -20.61
CA GLU A 29 -4.92 -3.87 -20.76
C GLU A 29 -5.20 -2.79 -21.80
N SER A 30 -6.15 -3.05 -22.70
CA SER A 30 -6.64 -2.07 -23.68
C SER A 30 -5.54 -1.40 -24.53
N GLY A 31 -4.46 -2.14 -24.83
CA GLY A 31 -3.35 -1.64 -25.65
C GLY A 31 -2.22 -0.97 -24.87
N GLU A 32 -2.26 -1.01 -23.53
CA GLU A 32 -1.37 -0.25 -22.67
C GLU A 32 -0.84 -1.10 -21.51
N TRP A 33 0.39 -0.83 -21.10
CA TRP A 33 0.99 -1.42 -19.90
C TRP A 33 0.69 -0.54 -18.68
N TRP A 34 0.26 -1.21 -17.61
CA TRP A 34 -0.03 -0.63 -16.31
C TRP A 34 0.87 -1.27 -15.27
N ASP A 35 1.43 -0.46 -14.38
CA ASP A 35 2.07 -0.93 -13.17
C ASP A 35 1.02 -0.98 -12.05
N VAL A 36 1.04 -2.05 -11.26
CA VAL A 36 0.15 -2.28 -10.14
C VAL A 36 0.99 -2.54 -8.90
N THR A 37 0.73 -1.79 -7.85
CA THR A 37 1.34 -2.04 -6.53
C THR A 37 0.24 -2.54 -5.59
N ILE A 38 0.45 -3.69 -4.97
CA ILE A 38 -0.45 -4.29 -3.99
C ILE A 38 0.28 -4.28 -2.65
N SER A 39 -0.25 -3.55 -1.69
CA SER A 39 0.33 -3.33 -0.36
C SER A 39 -0.64 -3.85 0.71
N PRO A 40 -0.49 -5.11 1.16
CA PRO A 40 -1.32 -5.68 2.22
C PRO A 40 -0.78 -5.38 3.62
N LEU A 41 -1.67 -4.97 4.53
CA LEU A 41 -1.39 -4.94 5.97
C LEU A 41 -1.84 -6.25 6.62
N MET A 42 -0.89 -6.95 7.23
CA MET A 42 -1.15 -8.21 7.93
C MET A 42 -1.08 -8.05 9.44
N VAL A 43 -1.73 -8.95 10.19
CA VAL A 43 -1.58 -8.98 11.65
C VAL A 43 -0.15 -9.41 12.05
N ALA A 44 0.36 -8.89 13.16
CA ALA A 44 1.63 -9.32 13.71
C ALA A 44 1.62 -10.79 14.16
N GLY A 45 2.79 -11.44 14.13
CA GLY A 45 2.97 -12.82 14.59
C GLY A 45 2.71 -13.90 13.54
N ILE A 46 2.44 -13.53 12.29
CA ILE A 46 2.32 -14.47 11.17
C ILE A 46 3.67 -15.08 10.78
N THR A 47 3.65 -16.28 10.20
CA THR A 47 4.86 -16.92 9.67
C THR A 47 5.23 -16.37 8.28
N GLU A 48 6.49 -16.55 7.88
CA GLU A 48 6.94 -16.26 6.51
C GLU A 48 6.14 -17.05 5.46
N GLU A 49 5.71 -18.28 5.80
CA GLU A 49 4.89 -19.12 4.93
C GLU A 49 3.49 -18.51 4.72
N GLN A 50 2.84 -18.05 5.80
CA GLN A 50 1.55 -17.37 5.71
C GLN A 50 1.66 -16.07 4.91
N ARG A 51 2.73 -15.29 5.13
CA ARG A 51 3.01 -14.09 4.35
C ARG A 51 3.17 -14.39 2.86
N ALA A 52 3.98 -15.39 2.52
CA ALA A 52 4.21 -15.80 1.14
C ALA A 52 2.93 -16.32 0.46
N ALA A 53 2.10 -17.08 1.18
CA ALA A 53 0.81 -17.57 0.69
C ALA A 53 -0.18 -16.43 0.37
N ALA A 54 -0.24 -15.41 1.23
CA ALA A 54 -1.07 -14.23 1.01
C ALA A 54 -0.63 -13.47 -0.24
N LEU A 55 0.66 -13.18 -0.36
CA LEU A 55 1.23 -12.49 -1.53
C LEU A 55 1.03 -13.28 -2.82
N GLN A 56 1.20 -14.60 -2.76
CA GLN A 56 0.94 -15.48 -3.91
C GLN A 56 -0.54 -15.45 -4.31
N SER A 57 -1.46 -15.37 -3.35
CA SER A 57 -2.89 -15.24 -3.61
C SER A 57 -3.20 -13.92 -4.32
N PHE A 58 -2.64 -12.80 -3.86
CA PHE A 58 -2.77 -11.50 -4.54
C PHE A 58 -2.18 -11.50 -5.94
N ALA A 59 -0.98 -12.07 -6.12
CA ALA A 59 -0.35 -12.18 -7.44
C ALA A 59 -1.21 -12.97 -8.44
N SER A 60 -1.94 -13.99 -7.96
CA SER A 60 -2.82 -14.80 -8.78
C SER A 60 -4.20 -14.17 -9.04
N ALA A 61 -4.59 -13.16 -8.26
CA ALA A 61 -5.90 -12.54 -8.36
C ALA A 61 -6.01 -11.64 -9.61
N ILE A 62 -4.95 -10.96 -10.00
CA ILE A 62 -4.96 -10.03 -11.15
C ILE A 62 -4.70 -10.79 -12.46
N PRO A 63 -5.69 -10.87 -13.39
CA PRO A 63 -5.53 -11.62 -14.62
C PRO A 63 -4.42 -11.06 -15.52
N ASN A 64 -3.61 -11.95 -16.09
CA ASN A 64 -2.51 -11.61 -17.01
C ASN A 64 -1.41 -10.71 -16.41
N ALA A 65 -1.35 -10.61 -15.07
CA ALA A 65 -0.25 -9.92 -14.41
C ALA A 65 1.08 -10.66 -14.63
N VAL A 66 2.14 -9.89 -14.85
CA VAL A 66 3.53 -10.35 -14.86
C VAL A 66 4.33 -9.61 -13.80
N PRO A 67 5.46 -10.14 -13.32
CA PRO A 67 6.31 -9.41 -12.37
C PRO A 67 6.72 -8.01 -12.89
N GLY A 68 6.60 -7.02 -12.01
CA GLY A 68 7.14 -5.67 -12.19
C GLY A 68 8.65 -5.63 -11.96
N ASP A 69 9.26 -4.46 -12.12
CA ASP A 69 10.69 -4.27 -11.81
C ASP A 69 10.82 -3.71 -10.38
N ASP A 70 11.54 -4.41 -9.49
CA ASP A 70 11.55 -4.16 -8.04
C ASP A 70 12.37 -2.93 -7.60
N GLY A 71 12.97 -2.19 -8.54
CA GLY A 71 13.63 -0.90 -8.29
C GLY A 71 14.74 -0.86 -7.21
N GLY A 72 15.20 -2.03 -6.71
CA GLY A 72 16.11 -2.26 -5.60
C GLY A 72 16.78 -1.02 -4.98
N ALA A 73 16.09 -0.38 -4.03
CA ALA A 73 16.65 0.72 -3.26
C ALA A 73 16.31 0.51 -1.77
N SER A 74 17.33 0.29 -0.94
CA SER A 74 17.22 0.33 0.51
C SER A 74 17.52 1.76 1.01
N ALA A 75 16.50 2.42 1.55
CA ALA A 75 16.59 3.71 2.22
C ALA A 75 15.66 3.71 3.44
N ALA A 76 15.86 4.63 4.40
CA ALA A 76 15.04 4.79 5.61
C ALA A 76 13.51 4.86 5.32
N PHE A 77 13.19 5.22 4.08
CA PHE A 77 11.91 5.07 3.40
C PHE A 77 12.26 4.83 1.91
N VAL A 78 11.58 3.90 1.24
CA VAL A 78 11.64 3.77 -0.22
C VAL A 78 10.50 4.62 -0.77
N LEU A 79 10.82 5.60 -1.62
CA LEU A 79 9.78 6.25 -2.44
C LEU A 79 9.39 5.24 -3.52
N SER A 80 8.37 4.44 -3.25
CA SER A 80 7.77 3.48 -4.17
C SER A 80 6.89 4.18 -5.18
N GLY A 81 7.53 4.92 -6.08
CA GLY A 81 6.94 5.20 -7.38
C GLY A 81 5.83 6.26 -7.40
N PRO A 82 4.64 5.93 -7.93
CA PRO A 82 3.63 6.90 -8.38
C PRO A 82 3.14 7.87 -7.30
N ARG A 83 2.69 9.05 -7.75
CA ARG A 83 2.00 10.05 -6.91
C ARG A 83 0.77 10.59 -7.61
N TRP A 84 -0.15 11.21 -6.88
CA TRP A 84 -1.24 11.95 -7.52
C TRP A 84 -0.73 13.26 -8.15
N ALA A 85 -1.12 13.49 -9.41
CA ALA A 85 -0.67 14.66 -10.18
C ALA A 85 -1.08 16.00 -9.55
N ASN A 86 -2.33 16.08 -9.06
CA ASN A 86 -3.00 17.33 -8.70
C ASN A 86 -2.98 17.66 -7.20
N GLY A 87 -2.18 16.93 -6.41
CA GLY A 87 -2.14 17.16 -4.96
C GLY A 87 -3.46 16.82 -4.25
N SER A 88 -4.28 15.94 -4.83
CA SER A 88 -5.47 15.40 -4.19
C SER A 88 -5.90 14.10 -4.86
N ALA A 89 -6.60 13.26 -4.11
CA ALA A 89 -7.29 12.09 -4.65
C ALA A 89 -8.71 12.02 -4.08
N THR A 90 -9.73 11.91 -4.93
CA THR A 90 -11.11 11.70 -4.48
C THR A 90 -11.33 10.23 -4.21
N TRP A 91 -12.00 9.87 -3.12
CA TRP A 91 -12.29 8.48 -2.77
C TRP A 91 -13.76 8.30 -2.36
N HIS A 92 -14.28 7.11 -2.61
CA HIS A 92 -15.66 6.72 -2.34
C HIS A 92 -15.68 5.53 -1.37
N TYR A 93 -16.74 5.41 -0.57
CA TYR A 93 -16.91 4.26 0.34
C TYR A 93 -18.05 3.41 -0.20
N ASN A 94 -17.81 2.11 -0.25
CA ASN A 94 -18.88 1.14 -0.36
C ASN A 94 -19.05 0.43 1.00
N PRO A 95 -20.14 0.70 1.76
CA PRO A 95 -20.39 0.05 3.04
C PRO A 95 -20.91 -1.40 2.90
N SER A 96 -21.20 -1.86 1.69
CA SER A 96 -21.68 -3.23 1.47
C SER A 96 -20.62 -4.24 1.91
N GLY A 97 -21.05 -5.29 2.60
CA GLY A 97 -20.17 -6.37 3.05
C GLY A 97 -19.50 -6.15 4.40
N LYS A 98 -19.64 -4.97 5.03
CA LYS A 98 -19.08 -4.72 6.36
C LYS A 98 -19.69 -5.62 7.46
N PRO A 99 -18.98 -5.85 8.59
CA PRO A 99 -19.57 -6.53 9.74
C PRO A 99 -20.83 -5.80 10.23
N PRO A 100 -21.95 -6.51 10.47
CA PRO A 100 -23.24 -5.88 10.75
C PRO A 100 -23.27 -5.09 12.07
N GLU A 101 -22.45 -5.50 13.05
CA GLU A 101 -22.29 -4.84 14.35
C GLU A 101 -21.35 -3.63 14.31
N LEU A 102 -20.54 -3.49 13.25
CA LEU A 102 -19.61 -2.38 13.12
C LEU A 102 -20.35 -1.06 12.85
N THR A 103 -20.12 -0.10 13.75
CA THR A 103 -20.64 1.26 13.65
C THR A 103 -19.52 2.30 13.73
N GLY A 104 -19.78 3.50 13.24
CA GLY A 104 -18.79 4.59 13.21
C GLY A 104 -17.72 4.44 12.13
N ASP A 105 -17.86 3.45 11.25
CA ASP A 105 -16.94 3.11 10.16
C ASP A 105 -16.68 4.28 9.22
N SER A 106 -17.73 4.92 8.67
CA SER A 106 -17.57 6.08 7.79
C SER A 106 -16.77 7.21 8.47
N ALA A 107 -17.01 7.49 9.75
CA ALA A 107 -16.28 8.52 10.47
C ALA A 107 -14.82 8.12 10.77
N ALA A 108 -14.55 6.83 11.01
CA ALA A 108 -13.20 6.31 11.16
C ALA A 108 -12.40 6.45 9.86
N LEU A 109 -13.00 6.10 8.72
CA LEU A 109 -12.41 6.23 7.39
C LEU A 109 -12.13 7.70 7.04
N ASP A 110 -13.07 8.61 7.32
CA ASP A 110 -12.86 10.05 7.13
C ASP A 110 -11.69 10.59 7.96
N ARG A 111 -11.54 10.13 9.21
CA ARG A 111 -10.42 10.52 10.07
C ARG A 111 -9.10 9.93 9.58
N ALA A 112 -9.10 8.69 9.09
CA ALA A 112 -7.93 8.04 8.52
C ALA A 112 -7.43 8.78 7.27
N ALA A 113 -8.32 9.08 6.32
CA ALA A 113 -8.01 9.90 5.16
C ALA A 113 -7.54 11.32 5.57
N GLY A 114 -8.21 11.89 6.58
CA GLY A 114 -7.90 13.22 7.12
C GLY A 114 -6.55 13.31 7.84
N ALA A 115 -6.01 12.21 8.37
CA ALA A 115 -4.72 12.19 9.06
C ALA A 115 -3.56 12.64 8.17
N TRP A 116 -3.68 12.42 6.86
CA TRP A 116 -2.69 12.77 5.85
C TRP A 116 -2.81 14.20 5.29
N LYS A 117 -3.86 14.93 5.68
CA LYS A 117 -4.16 16.25 5.11
C LYS A 117 -3.08 17.27 5.45
N GLN A 118 -2.51 17.90 4.42
CA GLN A 118 -1.54 18.98 4.52
C GLN A 118 -0.30 18.64 5.38
N LEU A 119 0.00 17.36 5.54
CA LEU A 119 1.19 16.92 6.26
C LEU A 119 2.45 17.36 5.53
N GLY A 120 3.51 17.56 6.32
CA GLY A 120 4.81 17.92 5.78
C GLY A 120 4.74 19.21 4.97
N GLY A 121 3.92 20.19 5.33
CA GLY A 121 3.80 21.47 4.60
C GLY A 121 3.39 21.33 3.13
N THR A 122 2.69 20.25 2.78
CA THR A 122 2.10 20.04 1.46
C THR A 122 0.69 20.61 1.42
N SER A 123 0.09 20.70 0.23
CA SER A 123 -1.35 20.99 0.09
C SER A 123 -2.20 19.73 -0.11
N PHE A 124 -1.61 18.53 0.04
CA PHE A 124 -2.29 17.30 -0.32
C PHE A 124 -3.52 17.04 0.57
N ALA A 125 -4.59 16.52 -0.04
CA ALA A 125 -5.73 15.99 0.70
C ALA A 125 -6.43 14.86 -0.06
N PHE A 126 -6.83 13.82 0.66
CA PHE A 126 -7.90 12.94 0.23
C PHE A 126 -9.25 13.67 0.31
N VAL A 127 -10.04 13.62 -0.75
CA VAL A 127 -11.33 14.28 -0.85
C VAL A 127 -12.44 13.23 -0.79
N ARG A 128 -13.29 13.32 0.23
CA ARG A 128 -14.42 12.42 0.39
C ARG A 128 -15.49 12.67 -0.68
N GLY A 129 -15.73 11.68 -1.52
CA GLY A 129 -16.86 11.63 -2.45
C GLY A 129 -18.15 11.10 -1.80
N ALA A 130 -19.23 11.02 -2.57
CA ALA A 130 -20.43 10.32 -2.15
C ALA A 130 -20.17 8.81 -2.03
N ASP A 131 -20.93 8.14 -1.16
CA ASP A 131 -20.92 6.68 -1.08
C ASP A 131 -21.26 6.06 -2.44
N THR A 132 -20.71 4.88 -2.71
CA THR A 132 -20.83 4.17 -3.98
C THR A 132 -21.25 2.72 -3.77
N SER A 133 -21.75 2.08 -4.83
CA SER A 133 -21.94 0.64 -4.89
C SER A 133 -20.85 -0.07 -5.70
N ALA A 134 -19.87 0.67 -6.22
CA ALA A 134 -18.70 0.11 -6.89
C ALA A 134 -17.91 -0.78 -5.92
N GLY A 135 -17.33 -1.86 -6.45
CA GLY A 135 -16.47 -2.75 -5.67
C GLY A 135 -15.06 -2.20 -5.52
N THR A 136 -14.19 -2.98 -4.91
CA THR A 136 -12.74 -2.73 -4.86
C THR A 136 -12.05 -3.59 -5.93
N GLU A 137 -12.50 -3.48 -7.17
CA GLU A 137 -12.13 -4.37 -8.27
C GLU A 137 -10.65 -4.25 -8.65
N ALA A 138 -10.04 -3.08 -8.47
CA ALA A 138 -8.63 -2.84 -8.76
C ALA A 138 -7.69 -3.64 -7.84
N CYS A 139 -8.22 -4.27 -6.78
CA CYS A 139 -7.54 -5.21 -5.90
C CYS A 139 -7.70 -6.71 -6.25
N GLY A 140 -8.42 -7.06 -7.32
CA GLY A 140 -8.61 -8.46 -7.69
C GLY A 140 -9.01 -8.72 -9.13
N SER A 141 -9.10 -7.70 -9.97
CA SER A 141 -9.41 -7.84 -11.38
C SER A 141 -8.78 -6.71 -12.20
N THR A 142 -9.55 -5.68 -12.52
CA THR A 142 -9.13 -4.52 -13.29
C THR A 142 -9.70 -3.24 -12.70
N ARG A 143 -9.22 -2.12 -13.22
CA ARG A 143 -9.63 -0.76 -12.87
C ARG A 143 -11.07 -0.46 -13.29
N ASP A 144 -11.79 0.31 -12.49
CA ASP A 144 -13.15 0.79 -12.80
C ASP A 144 -13.26 2.31 -12.92
N GLY A 145 -12.15 3.03 -12.72
CA GLY A 145 -12.05 4.49 -12.79
C GLY A 145 -12.46 5.21 -11.51
N GLN A 146 -12.73 4.49 -10.41
CA GLN A 146 -13.04 5.06 -9.10
C GLN A 146 -12.02 4.62 -8.08
N ASN A 147 -11.69 5.52 -7.14
CA ASN A 147 -10.96 5.10 -5.96
C ASN A 147 -11.96 4.63 -4.89
N THR A 148 -12.04 3.33 -4.66
CA THR A 148 -13.04 2.75 -3.76
C THR A 148 -12.40 2.16 -2.51
N VAL A 149 -12.91 2.58 -1.36
CA VAL A 149 -12.67 1.92 -0.07
C VAL A 149 -13.88 1.04 0.23
N GLY A 150 -13.70 -0.24 0.51
CA GLY A 150 -14.82 -1.15 0.71
C GLY A 150 -14.43 -2.47 1.36
N TRP A 151 -15.40 -3.39 1.44
CA TRP A 151 -15.27 -4.64 2.18
C TRP A 151 -15.34 -5.84 1.25
N ALA A 152 -14.38 -6.76 1.40
CA ALA A 152 -14.44 -8.09 0.79
C ALA A 152 -13.39 -9.00 1.45
N PRO A 153 -13.61 -10.32 1.49
CA PRO A 153 -12.67 -11.26 2.09
C PRO A 153 -11.26 -11.13 1.52
N LEU A 154 -10.25 -11.30 2.38
CA LEU A 154 -8.84 -11.30 2.01
C LEU A 154 -8.19 -12.65 2.35
N PRO A 155 -7.07 -13.00 1.69
CA PRO A 155 -6.36 -14.23 2.01
C PRO A 155 -5.64 -14.13 3.35
N ASP A 156 -5.59 -15.28 4.03
CA ASP A 156 -4.79 -15.52 5.23
C ASP A 156 -5.03 -14.47 6.33
N ALA A 157 -3.96 -14.00 6.97
CA ALA A 157 -4.03 -13.10 8.12
C ALA A 157 -3.97 -11.61 7.72
N THR A 158 -4.49 -11.28 6.53
CA THR A 158 -4.51 -9.93 5.96
C THR A 158 -5.71 -9.16 6.50
N LEU A 159 -5.46 -7.93 6.98
CA LEU A 159 -6.48 -7.06 7.55
C LEU A 159 -7.13 -6.18 6.48
N ALA A 160 -6.27 -5.58 5.67
CA ALA A 160 -6.63 -4.72 4.57
C ALA A 160 -5.54 -4.75 3.51
N VAL A 161 -5.86 -4.24 2.32
CA VAL A 161 -4.91 -4.10 1.22
C VAL A 161 -5.26 -2.87 0.41
N THR A 162 -4.23 -2.16 -0.01
CA THR A 162 -4.35 -1.07 -0.99
C THR A 162 -3.70 -1.48 -2.31
N CYS A 163 -4.43 -1.32 -3.40
CA CYS A 163 -3.98 -1.68 -4.73
C CYS A 163 -4.01 -0.44 -5.61
N SER A 164 -2.84 0.02 -6.03
CA SER A 164 -2.70 1.28 -6.74
C SER A 164 -2.14 1.08 -8.13
N TRP A 165 -2.66 1.86 -9.08
CA TRP A 165 -2.38 1.71 -10.50
C TRP A 165 -1.79 2.98 -11.11
N ASN A 166 -0.79 2.81 -11.96
CA ASN A 166 -0.24 3.87 -12.79
C ASN A 166 0.10 3.34 -14.18
N ARG A 167 0.17 4.26 -15.15
CA ARG A 167 0.66 3.91 -16.49
C ARG A 167 2.15 3.54 -16.43
N SER A 168 2.53 2.42 -17.05
CA SER A 168 3.93 2.00 -17.13
C SER A 168 4.77 2.90 -18.03
N GLY A 169 6.08 2.93 -17.78
CA GLY A 169 7.05 3.61 -18.64
C GLY A 169 7.02 5.14 -18.54
N ASN A 170 6.26 5.70 -17.60
CA ASN A 170 6.30 7.11 -17.29
C ASN A 170 7.52 7.41 -16.38
N PRO A 171 8.44 8.31 -16.76
CA PRO A 171 9.58 8.69 -15.90
C PRO A 171 9.16 9.42 -14.61
N ARG A 172 7.89 9.83 -14.51
CA ARG A 172 7.25 10.37 -13.32
C ARG A 172 5.89 9.67 -13.19
N PRO A 173 5.85 8.42 -12.69
CA PRO A 173 4.60 7.67 -12.63
C PRO A 173 3.58 8.45 -11.80
N GLU A 174 2.34 8.46 -12.27
CA GLU A 174 1.22 9.14 -11.61
C GLU A 174 0.10 8.14 -11.39
N PHE A 175 -0.46 8.14 -10.19
CA PHE A 175 -1.63 7.31 -9.90
C PHE A 175 -2.79 7.74 -10.78
N VAL A 176 -3.48 6.73 -11.30
CA VAL A 176 -4.77 6.90 -11.97
C VAL A 176 -5.91 6.39 -11.11
N GLU A 177 -5.63 5.42 -10.24
CA GLU A 177 -6.61 4.71 -9.43
C GLU A 177 -5.95 4.05 -8.24
N PHE A 178 -6.66 3.97 -7.11
CA PHE A 178 -6.37 3.10 -5.99
C PHE A 178 -7.68 2.50 -5.48
N ASP A 179 -7.68 1.22 -5.13
CA ASP A 179 -8.72 0.63 -4.31
C ASP A 179 -8.15 0.17 -2.98
N MET A 180 -8.99 0.18 -1.95
CA MET A 180 -8.68 -0.31 -0.62
C MET A 180 -9.74 -1.32 -0.20
N ARG A 181 -9.32 -2.57 0.00
CA ARG A 181 -10.19 -3.65 0.46
C ARG A 181 -9.90 -3.97 1.91
N ILE A 182 -10.95 -3.99 2.72
CA ILE A 182 -10.90 -4.31 4.15
C ILE A 182 -11.59 -5.66 4.35
N ASP A 183 -10.94 -6.58 5.04
CA ASP A 183 -11.49 -7.92 5.26
C ASP A 183 -12.59 -7.89 6.33
N PRO A 184 -13.86 -8.21 6.01
CA PRO A 184 -14.95 -8.17 6.97
C PRO A 184 -14.90 -9.29 8.03
N GLU A 185 -13.97 -10.25 7.96
CA GLU A 185 -13.92 -11.39 8.90
C GLU A 185 -13.25 -11.05 10.25
N TRP A 186 -12.64 -9.87 10.39
CA TRP A 186 -12.01 -9.45 11.63
C TRP A 186 -12.97 -8.73 12.59
N ASP A 187 -12.65 -8.79 13.89
CA ASP A 187 -13.37 -8.09 14.97
C ASP A 187 -13.10 -6.57 14.96
N TRP A 188 -13.56 -5.90 13.90
CA TRP A 188 -13.40 -4.47 13.71
C TRP A 188 -14.09 -3.66 14.77
N THR A 189 -13.40 -2.63 15.24
CA THR A 189 -13.89 -1.71 16.25
C THR A 189 -13.52 -0.28 15.89
N THR A 190 -14.28 0.65 16.45
CA THR A 190 -14.01 2.09 16.40
C THR A 190 -14.03 2.66 17.83
N GLY A 191 -13.45 3.83 18.05
CA GLY A 191 -13.40 4.48 19.38
C GLY A 191 -12.10 4.25 20.15
N ASP A 192 -12.07 4.49 21.46
CA ASP A 192 -10.80 4.67 22.20
C ASP A 192 -10.14 3.37 22.70
N HIS A 193 -10.87 2.26 22.72
CA HIS A 193 -10.38 0.96 23.18
C HIS A 193 -10.67 -0.14 22.15
N PRO A 194 -10.01 -0.08 20.98
CA PRO A 194 -10.29 -1.00 19.89
C PRO A 194 -9.65 -2.38 20.09
N ILE A 195 -10.25 -3.41 19.48
CA ILE A 195 -9.67 -4.75 19.30
C ILE A 195 -8.86 -4.73 17.98
N MET A 196 -9.56 -4.63 16.85
CA MET A 196 -8.97 -4.26 15.57
C MET A 196 -9.39 -2.83 15.24
N ASP A 197 -8.46 -1.88 15.31
CA ASP A 197 -8.78 -0.48 15.15
C ASP A 197 -8.91 -0.11 13.68
N LEU A 198 -10.15 0.06 13.22
CA LEU A 198 -10.43 0.39 11.83
C LEU A 198 -9.70 1.67 11.40
N GLN A 199 -9.64 2.68 12.28
CA GLN A 199 -8.97 3.94 11.94
C GLN A 199 -7.47 3.73 11.77
N SER A 200 -6.81 2.98 12.66
CA SER A 200 -5.36 2.73 12.54
C SER A 200 -5.01 1.98 11.26
N VAL A 201 -5.70 0.86 10.99
CA VAL A 201 -5.50 0.07 9.77
C VAL A 201 -5.74 0.93 8.53
N THR A 202 -6.87 1.64 8.47
CA THR A 202 -7.16 2.44 7.26
C THR A 202 -6.26 3.67 7.14
N THR A 203 -5.71 4.20 8.24
CA THR A 203 -4.71 5.28 8.18
C THR A 203 -3.44 4.78 7.50
N HIS A 204 -3.00 3.56 7.82
CA HIS A 204 -1.90 2.88 7.14
C HIS A 204 -2.18 2.70 5.65
N GLU A 205 -3.35 2.14 5.30
CA GLU A 205 -3.72 1.90 3.91
C GLU A 205 -3.84 3.20 3.09
N PHE A 206 -4.33 4.29 3.68
CA PHE A 206 -4.29 5.59 3.02
C PHE A 206 -2.87 6.11 2.78
N GLY A 207 -1.87 5.66 3.54
CA GLY A 207 -0.46 5.91 3.25
C GLY A 207 0.00 5.22 1.98
N HIS A 208 -0.41 3.97 1.74
CA HIS A 208 -0.16 3.30 0.45
C HIS A 208 -0.87 3.99 -0.70
N ALA A 209 -2.10 4.47 -0.50
CA ALA A 209 -2.83 5.26 -1.50
C ALA A 209 -2.15 6.61 -1.83
N LEU A 210 -1.20 7.06 -1.01
CA LEU A 210 -0.34 8.23 -1.28
C LEU A 210 0.95 7.86 -2.03
N GLY A 211 1.30 6.58 -2.12
CA GLY A 211 2.57 6.09 -2.67
C GLY A 211 3.69 5.97 -1.64
N LEU A 212 3.35 5.77 -0.36
CA LEU A 212 4.33 5.39 0.66
C LEU A 212 4.43 3.86 0.69
N SER A 213 5.67 3.36 0.71
CA SER A 213 5.94 1.97 1.12
C SER A 213 5.89 1.84 2.64
N HIS A 214 5.93 0.58 3.08
CA HIS A 214 6.19 0.27 4.48
C HIS A 214 7.47 0.96 5.00
N THR A 215 7.39 1.37 6.27
CA THR A 215 8.52 1.83 7.06
C THR A 215 9.47 0.66 7.34
N GLN A 216 10.77 0.95 7.47
CA GLN A 216 11.75 -0.07 7.83
C GLN A 216 11.37 -0.81 9.12
N GLU A 217 11.53 -2.12 9.12
CA GLU A 217 11.22 -2.99 10.26
C GLU A 217 11.90 -2.53 11.56
N THR A 218 13.11 -1.97 11.48
CA THR A 218 13.86 -1.48 12.65
C THR A 218 13.21 -0.30 13.39
N LEU A 219 12.24 0.39 12.76
CA LEU A 219 11.46 1.47 13.37
C LEU A 219 10.11 0.98 13.90
N CYS A 220 9.77 -0.28 13.69
CA CYS A 220 8.54 -0.93 14.16
C CYS A 220 8.77 -1.64 15.51
N PRO A 221 7.70 -1.83 16.32
CA PRO A 221 6.31 -1.46 16.08
C PRO A 221 5.99 0.00 16.44
N GLY A 222 4.78 0.45 16.09
CA GLY A 222 4.21 1.72 16.57
C GLY A 222 4.23 2.88 15.57
N MET A 223 4.72 2.66 14.35
CA MET A 223 4.58 3.61 13.24
C MET A 223 3.35 3.25 12.41
N VAL A 224 2.76 4.26 11.74
CA VAL A 224 1.57 4.06 10.90
C VAL A 224 1.89 3.09 9.76
N MET A 225 3.04 3.26 9.08
CA MET A 225 3.40 2.46 7.90
C MET A 225 4.18 1.17 8.23
N CYS A 226 4.06 0.60 9.43
CA CYS A 226 4.64 -0.72 9.71
C CYS A 226 3.92 -1.82 8.94
N ALA A 227 4.67 -2.75 8.33
CA ALA A 227 4.14 -3.85 7.50
C ALA A 227 3.25 -4.87 8.26
N VAL A 228 3.23 -4.78 9.58
CA VAL A 228 2.39 -5.61 10.44
C VAL A 228 1.68 -4.75 11.47
N TYR A 229 0.47 -5.15 11.83
CA TYR A 229 -0.36 -4.50 12.84
C TYR A 229 -0.46 -5.37 14.10
N ASP A 230 -0.09 -4.79 15.23
CA ASP A 230 -0.32 -5.41 16.54
C ASP A 230 -1.78 -5.23 16.96
N GLN A 231 -2.46 -6.34 17.29
CA GLN A 231 -3.84 -6.29 17.77
C GLN A 231 -3.98 -5.36 18.99
N GLY A 232 -4.99 -4.49 18.96
CA GLY A 232 -5.23 -3.45 19.97
C GLY A 232 -4.35 -2.20 19.86
N ALA A 233 -3.42 -2.14 18.88
CA ALA A 233 -2.63 -0.94 18.65
C ALA A 233 -3.50 0.25 18.21
N VAL A 234 -3.10 1.45 18.65
CA VAL A 234 -3.73 2.71 18.22
C VAL A 234 -2.67 3.56 17.54
N VAL A 235 -2.53 3.36 16.23
CA VAL A 235 -1.55 4.02 15.33
C VAL A 235 -2.28 4.84 14.28
N ARG A 236 -2.82 5.99 14.70
CA ARG A 236 -3.69 6.86 13.88
C ARG A 236 -3.02 8.13 13.36
N VAL A 237 -1.80 8.40 13.80
CA VAL A 237 -1.10 9.67 13.56
C VAL A 237 0.21 9.39 12.84
N PRO A 238 0.35 9.84 11.58
CA PRO A 238 1.59 9.67 10.83
C PRO A 238 2.80 10.26 11.57
N ALA A 239 3.90 9.51 11.57
CA ALA A 239 5.13 9.83 12.27
C ALA A 239 6.06 10.72 11.43
N SER A 240 7.25 11.05 11.95
CA SER A 240 8.15 12.02 11.31
C SER A 240 8.70 11.56 9.95
N ASP A 241 8.89 10.27 9.78
CA ASP A 241 9.26 9.61 8.53
C ASP A 241 8.12 9.70 7.50
N ASP A 242 6.89 9.39 7.89
CA ASP A 242 5.69 9.55 7.07
C ASP A 242 5.52 11.00 6.58
N ILE A 243 5.68 11.95 7.50
CA ILE A 243 5.64 13.40 7.21
C ILE A 243 6.75 13.80 6.23
N SER A 244 7.93 13.20 6.34
CA SER A 244 9.06 13.46 5.44
C SER A 244 8.81 12.86 4.05
N ALA A 245 8.25 11.66 3.97
CA ALA A 245 7.84 11.05 2.71
C ALA A 245 6.77 11.89 1.99
N MET A 246 5.74 12.34 2.73
CA MET A 246 4.73 13.28 2.21
C MET A 246 5.37 14.55 1.65
N ALA A 247 6.33 15.13 2.37
CA ALA A 247 7.05 16.30 1.92
C ALA A 247 7.82 16.04 0.62
N LEU A 248 8.44 14.87 0.45
CA LEU A 248 9.20 14.51 -0.74
C LEU A 248 8.30 14.22 -1.96
N LEU A 249 7.14 13.61 -1.75
CA LEU A 249 6.21 13.29 -2.83
C LEU A 249 5.40 14.50 -3.29
N TYR A 250 5.00 15.37 -2.36
CA TYR A 250 3.96 16.37 -2.59
C TYR A 250 4.34 17.83 -2.30
N ARG A 251 5.55 18.15 -1.80
CA ARG A 251 6.01 19.56 -1.76
C ARG A 251 6.50 19.97 -3.15
N GLU A 252 5.58 20.56 -3.92
CA GLU A 252 5.84 21.45 -5.07
C GLU A 252 6.39 20.82 -6.37
N SER A 253 5.60 20.98 -7.43
CA SER A 253 5.94 20.78 -8.84
C SER A 253 6.82 21.91 -9.45
N THR A 254 7.64 22.62 -8.67
CA THR A 254 8.45 23.77 -9.17
C THR A 254 9.97 23.59 -9.14
N ARG A 255 10.50 22.37 -8.93
CA ARG A 255 11.94 22.13 -9.13
C ARG A 255 12.21 21.02 -10.15
N GLY A 256 13.17 21.29 -11.03
CA GLY A 256 13.75 20.34 -11.98
C GLY A 256 14.29 19.08 -11.29
N PRO A 257 14.89 18.14 -12.06
CA PRO A 257 15.07 16.75 -11.66
C PRO A 257 15.59 16.60 -10.24
N TYR A 258 14.84 15.84 -9.42
CA TYR A 258 15.22 15.49 -8.06
C TYR A 258 16.68 15.01 -8.01
N ARG A 259 17.50 15.68 -7.21
CA ARG A 259 18.80 15.12 -6.77
C ARG A 259 18.52 14.17 -5.63
N VAL A 260 18.90 12.91 -5.80
CA VAL A 260 19.02 11.92 -4.73
C VAL A 260 19.86 12.54 -3.61
N ILE A 261 19.25 12.82 -2.45
CA ILE A 261 20.01 13.14 -1.24
C ILE A 261 20.39 11.79 -0.63
N VAL A 262 21.57 11.30 -0.98
CA VAL A 262 22.21 10.23 -0.21
C VAL A 262 22.67 10.87 1.10
N SER A 263 22.03 10.53 2.23
CA SER A 263 22.55 10.87 3.56
C SER A 263 23.77 9.99 3.87
N GLY A 264 24.88 10.27 3.20
CA GLY A 264 26.18 9.71 3.51
C GLY A 264 26.92 10.67 4.43
N ALA A 265 27.17 10.25 5.67
CA ALA A 265 28.01 10.96 6.63
C ALA A 265 29.34 11.41 5.99
N THR A 266 29.61 12.71 6.01
CA THR A 266 30.95 13.24 5.80
C THR A 266 31.87 12.67 6.89
N ARG A 267 32.69 11.67 6.56
CA ARG A 267 33.92 11.42 7.31
C ARG A 267 34.99 12.35 6.75
N ASN A 268 35.29 13.40 7.51
CA ASN A 268 36.58 14.07 7.43
C ASN A 268 37.68 13.04 7.64
N LYS A 269 38.58 12.87 6.66
CA LYS A 269 40.04 12.93 6.81
C LYS A 269 40.66 13.27 5.47
#